data_AF-A0A7V4SSF5-F1
#
_entry.id   AF-A0A7V4SSF5-F1
#
_cell.length_a   1.000
_cell.length_b   1.000
_cell.length_c   1.000
_cell.angle_alpha   90.00
_cell.angle_beta   90.00
_cell.angle_gamma   90.00
#
_symmetry.space_group_name_H-M   'P 1'
#
loop_
_entity.id
_entity.type
_entity.pdbx_description
1 polymer ?
#
loop_
_entity_poly.entity_id
_entity_poly.type
_entity_poly.pdbx_seq_one_letter_code
_entity_poly.pdbx_strand_id
1 'polypeptide(L)'
;MAILPSGRIIATMRTRTGHPYYSISEDNGITWRQAQPMRFMPGGEKLKHPCGPCQISCLRDGRVVFLFRNDNAPIIGDPLAYWANRDPIHITIGVEMLDLTGGLAPEEDNGGLYFSKPKEFLTGLMLEPTAVNPKRKAEYPQFIEWGNRYFVIYSSQKTDMLMKEVPAEFLDAYRMPVQVKP
;
A
#
# COMPACT_ATOMS: atom_id res chain seq x y z
N MET A 1 7.84 6.63 -0.42
CA MET A 1 7.72 7.71 0.57
C MET A 1 6.65 8.67 0.08
N ALA A 2 5.97 9.36 0.99
CA ALA A 2 5.00 10.41 0.66
C ALA A 2 5.02 11.49 1.75
N ILE A 3 4.64 12.71 1.39
CA ILE A 3 4.33 13.76 2.35
C ILE A 3 2.86 13.57 2.74
N LEU A 4 2.58 13.45 4.02
CA LEU A 4 1.24 13.31 4.58
C LEU A 4 0.55 14.68 4.70
N PRO A 5 -0.79 14.74 4.86
CA PRO A 5 -1.52 16.01 5.03
C PRO A 5 -0.98 16.91 6.15
N SER A 6 -0.45 16.32 7.23
CA SER A 6 0.21 17.03 8.33
C SER A 6 1.56 17.67 7.99
N GLY A 7 2.11 17.39 6.80
CA GLY A 7 3.46 17.79 6.40
C GLY A 7 4.57 16.82 6.82
N ARG A 8 4.25 15.81 7.64
CA ARG A 8 5.19 14.74 8.01
C ARG A 8 5.50 13.86 6.81
N ILE A 9 6.68 13.25 6.78
CA ILE A 9 7.08 12.33 5.70
C ILE A 9 6.90 10.89 6.20
N ILE A 10 6.17 10.07 5.43
CA ILE A 10 6.10 8.63 5.64
C ILE A 10 7.01 7.89 4.66
N ALA A 11 7.82 6.98 5.18
CA ALA A 11 8.53 5.97 4.42
C ALA A 11 7.91 4.60 4.65
N THR A 12 7.69 3.86 3.57
CA THR A 12 7.25 2.46 3.62
C THR A 12 8.39 1.54 3.20
N MET A 13 8.50 0.40 3.87
CA MET A 13 9.57 -0.55 3.67
C MET A 13 9.01 -1.94 3.43
N ARG A 14 9.57 -2.61 2.42
CA ARG A 14 9.40 -4.05 2.23
C ARG A 14 10.20 -4.77 3.31
N THR A 15 9.61 -5.77 3.95
CA THR A 15 10.31 -6.62 4.91
C THR A 15 9.98 -8.09 4.62
N ARG A 16 10.69 -9.02 5.27
CA ARG A 16 10.39 -10.46 5.25
C ARG A 16 9.64 -10.92 6.50
N THR A 17 9.03 -10.00 7.24
CA THR A 17 8.31 -10.30 8.49
C THR A 17 6.85 -10.69 8.25
N GLY A 18 6.41 -10.71 6.99
CA GLY A 18 4.99 -10.90 6.64
C GLY A 18 4.14 -9.63 6.76
N HIS A 19 4.76 -8.47 6.97
CA HIS A 19 4.11 -7.16 7.05
C HIS A 19 4.92 -6.06 6.34
N PRO A 20 4.26 -5.05 5.73
CA PRO A 20 4.96 -3.84 5.33
C PRO A 20 5.29 -3.03 6.59
N TYR A 21 6.46 -2.41 6.61
CA TYR A 21 6.86 -1.53 7.70
C TYR A 21 6.77 -0.07 7.25
N TYR A 22 6.70 0.83 8.21
CA TYR A 22 6.81 2.25 7.96
C TYR A 22 7.63 2.96 9.03
N SER A 23 8.11 4.14 8.69
CA SER A 23 8.64 5.12 9.62
C SER A 23 8.16 6.52 9.23
N ILE A 24 8.13 7.41 10.21
CA ILE A 24 7.72 8.81 10.07
C ILE A 24 8.92 9.70 10.39
N SER A 25 9.08 10.75 9.59
CA SER A 25 9.94 11.88 9.86
C SER A 25 9.10 13.14 10.02
N GLU A 26 9.41 13.94 11.04
CA GLU A 26 8.76 15.22 11.33
C GLU A 26 9.66 16.42 11.00
N ASP A 27 10.89 16.16 10.58
CA ASP A 27 11.96 17.14 10.37
C ASP A 27 12.51 17.06 8.93
N ASN A 28 11.62 16.91 7.96
CA ASN A 28 11.93 16.87 6.51
C ASN A 28 12.91 15.76 6.11
N GLY A 29 12.85 14.61 6.78
CA GLY A 29 13.61 13.42 6.44
C GLY A 29 14.99 13.34 7.08
N ILE A 30 15.33 14.23 8.02
CA ILE A 30 16.62 14.23 8.73
C ILE A 30 16.66 13.09 9.75
N THR A 31 15.63 12.98 10.59
CA THR A 31 15.47 11.90 11.55
C THR A 31 14.18 11.12 11.28
N TRP A 32 14.22 9.86 11.68
CA TRP A 32 13.15 8.90 11.48
C TRP A 32 12.90 8.16 12.78
N ARG A 33 11.64 8.01 13.17
CA ARG A 33 11.31 7.20 14.33
C ARG A 33 11.59 5.71 14.06
N GLN A 34 11.61 4.91 15.13
CA GLN A 34 11.73 3.46 15.04
C GLN A 34 10.70 2.90 14.04
N ALA A 35 11.14 2.04 13.12
CA ALA A 35 10.27 1.44 12.13
C ALA A 35 9.25 0.48 12.78
N GLN A 36 8.00 0.55 12.37
CA GLN A 36 6.89 -0.23 12.91
C GLN A 36 6.12 -0.97 11.81
N PRO A 37 5.51 -2.14 12.10
CA PRO A 37 4.62 -2.80 11.15
C PRO A 37 3.39 -1.93 10.89
N MET A 38 3.01 -1.78 9.62
CA MET A 38 1.83 -1.03 9.22
C MET A 38 0.56 -1.82 9.54
N ARG A 39 -0.50 -1.11 9.94
CA ARG A 39 -1.79 -1.64 10.36
C ARG A 39 -2.91 -1.03 9.53
N PHE A 40 -4.12 -1.59 9.63
CA PHE A 40 -5.31 -0.96 9.04
C PHE A 40 -5.69 0.34 9.75
N MET A 41 -5.45 0.44 11.05
CA MET A 41 -5.72 1.62 11.86
C MET A 41 -4.90 1.54 13.16
N PRO A 42 -4.82 2.62 13.94
CA PRO A 42 -4.18 2.58 15.26
C PRO A 42 -4.80 1.49 16.15
N GLY A 43 -3.96 0.69 16.80
CA GLY A 43 -4.36 -0.50 17.58
C GLY A 43 -4.94 -1.67 16.76
N GLY A 44 -5.10 -1.50 15.44
CA GLY A 44 -5.72 -2.49 14.56
C GLY A 44 -4.79 -3.61 14.10
N GLU A 45 -5.36 -4.51 13.29
CA GLU A 45 -4.60 -5.61 12.68
C GLU A 45 -3.49 -5.11 11.77
N LYS A 46 -2.34 -5.80 11.82
CA LYS A 46 -1.20 -5.56 10.92
C LYS A 46 -1.57 -5.95 9.49
N LEU A 47 -1.21 -5.12 8.52
CA LEU A 47 -1.37 -5.45 7.10
C LEU A 47 -0.51 -6.66 6.75
N LYS A 48 -1.09 -7.67 6.12
CA LYS A 48 -0.32 -8.82 5.61
C LYS A 48 0.42 -8.42 4.34
N HIS A 49 1.69 -8.78 4.23
CA HIS A 49 2.51 -8.53 3.06
C HIS A 49 3.82 -9.34 3.08
N PRO A 50 4.11 -10.21 2.10
CA PRO A 50 5.12 -11.24 2.29
C PRO A 50 6.54 -10.69 2.14
N CYS A 51 6.84 -10.03 1.01
CA CYS A 51 7.99 -9.12 0.79
C CYS A 51 7.93 -8.60 -0.66
N GLY A 52 7.06 -7.63 -0.94
CA GLY A 52 6.88 -7.02 -2.26
C GLY A 52 7.07 -5.51 -2.25
N PRO A 53 6.89 -4.85 -3.40
CA PRO A 53 6.72 -3.41 -3.43
C PRO A 53 5.49 -3.00 -2.62
N CYS A 54 5.67 -2.02 -1.73
CA CYS A 54 4.63 -1.47 -0.85
C CYS A 54 4.57 0.05 -1.02
N GLN A 55 4.04 0.48 -2.16
CA GLN A 55 4.10 1.88 -2.60
C GLN A 55 3.02 2.71 -1.89
N ILE A 56 3.42 3.90 -1.43
CA ILE A 56 2.53 4.88 -0.78
C ILE A 56 2.57 6.21 -1.51
N SER A 57 1.39 6.78 -1.78
CA SER A 57 1.19 8.13 -2.34
C SER A 57 0.20 8.90 -1.49
N CYS A 58 0.34 10.22 -1.41
CA CYS A 58 -0.70 11.10 -0.90
C CYS A 58 -1.27 11.91 -2.05
N LEU A 59 -2.59 11.96 -2.16
CA LEU A 59 -3.32 12.77 -3.12
C LEU A 59 -3.52 14.18 -2.58
N ARG A 60 -3.79 15.13 -3.47
CA ARG A 60 -4.01 16.54 -3.13
C ARG A 60 -5.21 16.78 -2.21
N ASP A 61 -6.20 15.90 -2.26
CA ASP A 61 -7.40 15.94 -1.40
C ASP A 61 -7.18 15.32 -0.01
N GLY A 62 -5.95 14.90 0.30
CA GLY A 62 -5.56 14.34 1.59
C GLY A 62 -5.77 12.82 1.72
N ARG A 63 -6.30 12.15 0.69
CA ARG A 63 -6.35 10.68 0.67
C ARG A 63 -4.95 10.10 0.51
N VAL A 64 -4.67 9.03 1.25
CA VAL A 64 -3.43 8.25 1.19
C VAL A 64 -3.70 6.94 0.44
N VAL A 65 -3.01 6.72 -0.66
CA VAL A 65 -3.09 5.49 -1.45
C VAL A 65 -1.96 4.57 -1.04
N PHE A 66 -2.29 3.31 -0.72
CA PHE A 66 -1.30 2.28 -0.43
C PHE A 66 -1.51 1.04 -1.30
N LEU A 67 -0.47 0.68 -2.05
CA LEU A 67 -0.43 -0.48 -2.94
C LEU A 67 0.43 -1.57 -2.34
N PHE A 68 -0.12 -2.77 -2.17
CA PHE A 68 0.57 -3.87 -1.52
C PHE A 68 -0.06 -5.22 -1.91
N ARG A 69 0.62 -6.31 -1.56
CA ARG A 69 0.01 -7.65 -1.53
C ARG A 69 -0.64 -7.88 -0.18
N ASN A 70 -1.95 -8.14 -0.12
CA ASN A 70 -2.75 -8.28 1.10
C ASN A 70 -2.90 -9.74 1.61
N ASP A 71 -1.87 -10.57 1.47
CA ASP A 71 -1.80 -11.89 2.07
C ASP A 71 -0.34 -12.31 2.24
N ASN A 72 -0.11 -13.44 2.90
CA ASN A 72 1.21 -14.08 2.99
C ASN A 72 1.16 -15.50 2.43
N ALA A 73 0.28 -15.75 1.45
CA ALA A 73 0.11 -17.09 0.91
C ALA A 73 1.41 -17.54 0.21
N PRO A 74 1.88 -18.78 0.42
CA PRO A 74 3.02 -19.30 -0.31
C PRO A 74 2.72 -19.45 -1.80
N ILE A 75 3.77 -19.61 -2.60
CA ILE A 75 3.60 -20.06 -3.99
C ILE A 75 3.22 -21.54 -3.97
N ILE A 76 2.22 -21.92 -4.77
CA ILE A 76 1.84 -23.34 -4.95
C ILE A 76 3.06 -24.11 -5.47
N GLY A 77 3.43 -25.17 -4.76
CA GLY A 77 4.59 -26.01 -5.09
C GLY A 77 5.92 -25.54 -4.52
N ASP A 78 5.99 -24.35 -3.91
CA ASP A 78 7.18 -23.88 -3.19
C ASP A 78 6.79 -23.10 -1.91
N PRO A 79 6.48 -23.82 -0.81
CA PRO A 79 6.05 -23.23 0.46
C PRO A 79 7.08 -22.30 1.11
N LEU A 80 8.37 -22.50 0.82
CA LEU A 80 9.45 -21.72 1.40
C LEU A 80 9.63 -20.37 0.67
N ALA A 81 9.11 -20.23 -0.55
CA ALA A 81 9.17 -19.01 -1.35
C ALA A 81 7.98 -18.05 -1.12
N TYR A 82 7.43 -17.96 0.09
CA TYR A 82 6.29 -17.08 0.39
C TYR A 82 6.54 -15.61 0.00
N TRP A 83 7.78 -15.12 0.11
CA TRP A 83 8.18 -13.76 -0.31
C TRP A 83 8.02 -13.47 -1.81
N ALA A 84 7.90 -14.50 -2.64
CA ALA A 84 7.79 -14.39 -4.08
C ALA A 84 6.33 -14.30 -4.56
N ASN A 85 5.35 -14.55 -3.70
CA ASN A 85 3.94 -14.36 -4.03
C ASN A 85 3.55 -12.88 -3.90
N ARG A 86 3.53 -12.16 -5.02
CA ARG A 86 3.36 -10.70 -5.06
C ARG A 86 2.17 -10.23 -5.91
N ASP A 87 1.43 -11.18 -6.49
CA ASP A 87 0.29 -10.94 -7.38
C ASP A 87 -0.96 -11.72 -6.90
N PRO A 88 -2.11 -11.06 -6.67
CA PRO A 88 -2.43 -9.72 -7.15
C PRO A 88 -1.98 -8.58 -6.23
N ILE A 89 -1.80 -7.40 -6.82
CA ILE A 89 -1.67 -6.14 -6.11
C ILE A 89 -3.05 -5.68 -5.66
N HIS A 90 -3.13 -5.31 -4.38
CA HIS A 90 -4.29 -4.69 -3.78
C HIS A 90 -4.04 -3.19 -3.58
N ILE A 91 -5.12 -2.43 -3.58
CA ILE A 91 -5.15 -1.02 -3.19
C ILE A 91 -6.03 -0.83 -1.97
N THR A 92 -5.53 -0.07 -1.01
CA THR A 92 -6.33 0.53 0.06
C THR A 92 -6.17 2.04 0.05
N ILE A 93 -7.25 2.72 0.41
CA ILE A 93 -7.30 4.18 0.56
C ILE A 93 -7.39 4.47 2.05
N GLY A 94 -6.57 5.39 2.54
CA GLY A 94 -6.59 5.84 3.91
C GLY A 94 -6.57 7.34 4.03
N VAL A 95 -6.57 7.79 5.28
CA VAL A 95 -6.52 9.18 5.70
C VAL A 95 -5.70 9.30 6.97
N GLU A 96 -5.11 10.47 7.17
CA GLU A 96 -4.41 10.82 8.40
C GLU A 96 -5.37 11.47 9.39
N MET A 97 -5.47 10.93 10.61
CA MET A 97 -6.31 11.44 11.69
C MET A 97 -5.53 11.40 13.01
N LEU A 98 -4.66 12.38 13.24
CA LEU A 98 -3.75 12.41 14.39
C LEU A 98 -4.49 12.45 15.73
N ASP A 99 -5.56 13.25 15.80
CA ASP A 99 -6.32 13.43 17.04
C ASP A 99 -7.04 12.15 17.51
N LEU A 100 -7.28 11.20 16.60
CA LEU A 100 -7.96 9.94 16.92
C LEU A 100 -7.02 8.82 17.38
N THR A 101 -5.70 9.04 17.32
CA THR A 101 -4.72 8.04 17.78
C THR A 101 -4.78 7.78 19.28
N GLY A 102 -5.40 8.68 20.07
CA GLY A 102 -5.76 8.43 21.46
C GLY A 102 -4.57 8.22 22.40
N GLY A 103 -3.38 8.74 22.06
CA GLY A 103 -2.18 8.59 22.88
C GLY A 103 -1.59 7.17 22.86
N LEU A 104 -1.95 6.35 21.87
CA LEU A 104 -1.33 5.04 21.66
C LEU A 104 0.18 5.17 21.52
N ALA A 105 0.89 4.13 21.99
CA ALA A 105 2.33 4.05 21.83
C ALA A 105 2.72 3.99 20.34
N PRO A 106 3.93 4.45 19.95
CA PRO A 106 4.35 4.50 18.54
C PRO A 106 4.23 3.17 17.76
N GLU A 107 4.32 2.02 18.44
CA GLU A 107 4.14 0.68 17.86
C GLU A 107 2.68 0.32 17.53
N GLU A 108 1.73 1.09 18.05
CA GLU A 108 0.30 0.90 17.86
C GLU A 108 -0.38 2.08 17.16
N ASP A 109 0.22 3.27 17.14
CA ASP A 109 -0.39 4.51 16.61
C ASP A 109 -0.61 4.53 15.08
N ASN A 110 -0.06 3.56 14.35
CA ASN A 110 -0.08 3.47 12.88
C ASN A 110 0.31 4.77 12.13
N GLY A 111 1.10 5.64 12.77
CA GLY A 111 1.42 6.97 12.26
C GLY A 111 0.20 7.87 12.11
N GLY A 112 -0.92 7.56 12.76
CA GLY A 112 -2.20 8.26 12.59
C GLY A 112 -2.96 7.89 11.32
N LEU A 113 -2.56 6.84 10.61
CA LEU A 113 -3.23 6.42 9.37
C LEU A 113 -4.38 5.45 9.65
N TYR A 114 -5.51 5.70 8.99
CA TYR A 114 -6.69 4.84 8.98
C TYR A 114 -6.98 4.43 7.54
N PHE A 115 -6.86 3.14 7.25
CA PHE A 115 -7.06 2.54 5.94
C PHE A 115 -8.39 1.82 5.85
N SER A 116 -9.04 1.97 4.69
CA SER A 116 -10.22 1.19 4.31
C SER A 116 -9.88 -0.27 4.00
N LYS A 117 -10.93 -1.09 3.83
CA LYS A 117 -10.76 -2.47 3.39
C LYS A 117 -10.07 -2.51 2.01
N PRO A 118 -8.98 -3.28 1.84
CA PRO A 118 -8.31 -3.42 0.56
C PRO A 118 -9.23 -4.05 -0.49
N LYS A 119 -9.05 -3.66 -1.74
CA LYS A 119 -9.63 -4.35 -2.90
C LYS A 119 -8.50 -4.80 -3.81
N GLU A 120 -8.73 -5.90 -4.53
CA GLU A 120 -7.88 -6.30 -5.64
C GLU A 120 -7.85 -5.18 -6.69
N PHE A 121 -6.67 -4.86 -7.22
CA PHE A 121 -6.48 -3.70 -8.09
C PHE A 121 -5.80 -4.05 -9.40
N LEU A 122 -4.64 -4.71 -9.32
CA LEU A 122 -3.91 -5.17 -10.49
C LEU A 122 -3.63 -6.65 -10.34
N THR A 123 -4.01 -7.39 -11.36
CA THR A 123 -3.61 -8.77 -11.60
C THR A 123 -2.66 -8.82 -12.77
N GLY A 124 -1.79 -9.82 -12.76
CA GLY A 124 -1.02 -10.18 -13.94
C GLY A 124 -1.88 -10.45 -15.18
N LEU A 125 -1.43 -9.99 -16.35
CA LEU A 125 -2.05 -10.39 -17.63
C LEU A 125 -1.69 -11.84 -17.93
N MET A 126 -2.66 -12.75 -17.78
CA MET A 126 -2.56 -14.12 -18.27
C MET A 126 -2.66 -14.13 -19.80
N LEU A 127 -1.57 -13.84 -20.53
CA LEU A 127 -1.64 -13.94 -22.01
C LEU A 127 -1.62 -15.39 -22.51
N GLU A 128 -1.22 -16.39 -21.69
CA GLU A 128 -1.33 -17.81 -22.05
C GLU A 128 -1.69 -18.71 -20.83
N PRO A 129 -2.67 -19.63 -20.96
CA PRO A 129 -3.16 -20.47 -19.86
C PRO A 129 -2.38 -21.79 -19.70
N THR A 130 -1.03 -21.80 -19.79
CA THR A 130 -0.26 -23.04 -19.59
C THR A 130 1.04 -22.87 -18.80
N ALA A 131 1.20 -23.81 -17.85
CA ALA A 131 2.42 -24.30 -17.21
C ALA A 131 3.23 -23.41 -16.24
N VAL A 132 3.02 -23.70 -14.94
CA VAL A 132 3.98 -23.75 -13.81
C VAL A 132 4.79 -22.47 -13.46
N ASN A 133 4.58 -21.37 -14.17
CA ASN A 133 5.07 -20.08 -13.73
C ASN A 133 4.19 -18.97 -14.33
N PRO A 134 3.28 -18.35 -13.56
CA PRO A 134 2.59 -17.15 -14.03
C PRO A 134 3.62 -16.02 -14.08
N LYS A 135 4.46 -16.00 -15.13
CA LYS A 135 5.60 -15.08 -15.28
C LYS A 135 5.18 -13.63 -15.54
N ARG A 136 3.89 -13.34 -15.60
CA ARG A 136 3.35 -12.01 -15.91
C ARG A 136 2.68 -11.36 -14.71
N LYS A 137 3.38 -11.26 -13.57
CA LYS A 137 2.88 -10.55 -12.38
C LYS A 137 2.77 -9.05 -12.66
N ALA A 138 1.75 -8.38 -12.11
CA ALA A 138 1.82 -6.93 -11.97
C ALA A 138 2.81 -6.62 -10.85
N GLU A 139 3.92 -5.95 -11.17
CA GLU A 139 4.99 -5.69 -10.20
C GLU A 139 5.40 -4.21 -10.17
N TYR A 140 5.93 -3.79 -9.02
CA TYR A 140 6.44 -2.44 -8.79
C TYR A 140 5.44 -1.33 -9.17
N PRO A 141 4.17 -1.43 -8.74
CA PRO A 141 3.18 -0.42 -9.09
C PRO A 141 3.51 0.90 -8.39
N GLN A 142 3.20 2.01 -9.08
CA GLN A 142 3.26 3.36 -8.58
C GLN A 142 1.96 4.09 -8.94
N PHE A 143 1.32 4.67 -7.94
CA PHE A 143 0.13 5.49 -8.11
C PHE A 143 0.49 6.96 -8.26
N ILE A 144 -0.02 7.62 -9.29
CA ILE A 144 0.29 8.99 -9.64
C ILE A 144 -1.01 9.76 -9.84
N GLU A 145 -1.09 10.95 -9.22
CA GLU A 145 -2.09 11.96 -9.53
C GLU A 145 -1.46 12.99 -10.46
N TRP A 146 -2.13 13.29 -11.58
CA TRP A 146 -1.70 14.30 -12.53
C TRP A 146 -2.89 15.13 -13.02
N GLY A 147 -2.88 16.43 -12.71
CA GLY A 147 -4.05 17.28 -12.89
C GLY A 147 -5.18 16.81 -11.97
N ASN A 148 -6.34 16.49 -12.56
CA ASN A 148 -7.50 15.90 -11.88
C ASN A 148 -7.73 14.43 -12.31
N ARG A 149 -6.66 13.74 -12.70
CA ARG A 149 -6.69 12.35 -13.21
C ARG A 149 -5.72 11.50 -12.41
N TYR A 150 -6.01 10.21 -12.36
CA TYR A 150 -5.23 9.24 -11.61
C TYR A 150 -4.69 8.16 -12.53
N PHE A 151 -3.47 7.73 -12.28
CA PHE A 151 -2.77 6.74 -13.07
C PHE A 151 -2.08 5.73 -12.17
N VAL A 152 -2.02 4.49 -12.63
CA VAL A 152 -1.08 3.51 -12.10
C VAL A 152 -0.09 3.11 -13.18
N ILE A 153 1.18 3.20 -12.83
CA ILE A 153 2.29 2.70 -13.65
C ILE A 153 2.80 1.43 -12.98
N TYR A 154 2.99 0.35 -13.73
CA TYR A 154 3.51 -0.90 -13.19
C TYR A 154 4.30 -1.66 -14.24
N SER A 155 5.22 -2.50 -13.78
CA SER A 155 5.94 -3.41 -14.65
C SER A 155 5.16 -4.70 -14.87
N SER A 156 5.20 -5.21 -16.10
CA SER A 156 4.87 -6.60 -16.43
C SER A 156 6.16 -7.32 -16.81
N GLN A 157 6.38 -8.50 -16.24
CA GLN A 157 7.59 -9.32 -16.49
C GLN A 157 8.92 -8.62 -16.15
N LYS A 158 8.88 -7.45 -15.50
CA LYS A 158 10.04 -6.55 -15.31
C LYS A 158 10.69 -6.09 -16.62
N THR A 159 10.01 -6.24 -17.74
CA THR A 159 10.48 -5.83 -19.07
C THR A 159 9.61 -4.74 -19.66
N ASP A 160 8.30 -4.83 -19.43
CA ASP A 160 7.32 -3.92 -20.01
C ASP A 160 6.82 -2.95 -18.93
N MET A 161 6.77 -1.67 -19.25
CA MET A 161 6.14 -0.66 -18.40
C MET A 161 4.75 -0.33 -18.94
N LEU A 162 3.73 -0.60 -18.13
CA LEU A 162 2.34 -0.34 -18.46
C LEU A 162 1.84 0.83 -17.63
N MET A 163 1.01 1.67 -18.25
CA MET A 163 0.28 2.74 -17.57
C MET A 163 -1.21 2.56 -17.82
N LYS A 164 -2.00 2.63 -16.75
CA LYS A 164 -3.47 2.62 -16.81
C LYS A 164 -4.01 3.85 -16.11
N GLU A 165 -4.99 4.49 -16.71
CA GLU A 165 -5.81 5.47 -16.02
C GLU A 165 -6.73 4.76 -15.01
N VAL A 166 -6.89 5.38 -13.84
CA VAL A 166 -7.76 4.93 -12.76
C VAL A 166 -8.92 5.92 -12.68
N PRO A 167 -10.15 5.48 -12.94
CA PRO A 167 -11.31 6.36 -12.84
C PRO A 167 -11.49 6.92 -11.42
N ALA A 168 -11.89 8.18 -11.28
CA ALA A 168 -12.04 8.82 -9.97
C ALA A 168 -13.08 8.07 -9.10
N GLU A 169 -14.17 7.60 -9.72
CA GLU A 169 -15.23 6.83 -9.07
C GLU A 169 -14.73 5.53 -8.46
N PHE A 170 -13.61 4.96 -8.95
CA PHE A 170 -12.99 3.79 -8.35
C PHE A 170 -12.46 4.11 -6.95
N LEU A 171 -11.85 5.29 -6.77
CA LEU A 171 -11.35 5.77 -5.49
C LEU A 171 -12.50 6.17 -4.55
N ASP A 172 -13.55 6.76 -5.10
CA ASP A 172 -14.69 7.24 -4.30
C ASP A 172 -15.53 6.07 -3.75
N ALA A 173 -15.45 4.90 -4.38
CA ALA A 173 -16.07 3.68 -3.88
C ALA A 173 -15.41 3.11 -2.59
N TYR A 174 -14.36 3.75 -2.06
CA TYR A 174 -13.75 3.37 -0.78
C TYR A 174 -14.43 4.08 0.38
N ARG A 175 -15.17 3.32 1.18
CA ARG A 175 -15.70 3.80 2.46
C ARG A 175 -14.59 3.82 3.50
N MET A 176 -14.30 4.98 4.07
CA MET A 176 -13.37 5.10 5.18
C MET A 176 -13.92 4.34 6.40
N PRO A 177 -13.04 3.67 7.19
CA PRO A 177 -13.47 2.94 8.37
C PRO A 177 -14.00 3.87 9.48
N VAL A 178 -13.67 5.15 9.42
CA VAL A 178 -14.16 6.20 10.31
C VAL A 178 -15.02 7.17 9.51
N GLN A 179 -16.26 7.37 9.93
CA GLN A 179 -17.09 8.45 9.41
C GLN A 179 -16.63 9.75 10.07
N VAL A 180 -15.92 10.59 9.33
CA VAL A 180 -15.68 11.98 9.75
C VAL A 180 -17.02 12.70 9.58
N LYS A 181 -17.66 13.07 10.70
CA LYS A 181 -18.78 14.01 10.62
C LYS A 181 -18.20 15.39 10.29
N PRO A 182 -18.79 16.12 9.32
CA PRO A 182 -18.36 17.48 9.01
C PRO A 182 -18.54 18.43 10.19
#